data_AF-A0A531KF65-F1
#
_entry.id   AF-A0A531KF65-F1
#
_cell.length_a   1.000
_cell.length_b   1.000
_cell.length_c   1.000
_cell.angle_alpha   90.00
_cell.angle_beta   90.00
_cell.angle_gamma   90.00
#
_symmetry.space_group_name_H-M   'P 1'
#
loop_
_entity.id
_entity.type
_entity.pdbx_description
1 polymer ?
#
loop_
_entity_poly.entity_id
_entity_poly.type
_entity_poly.pdbx_seq_one_letter_code
_entity_poly.pdbx_strand_id
1 'polypeptide(L)'
;AWPRDGRRETLEGAGVALARQYAAHGLNMLSSHAQFADGSVSVEAGLMEMLDRMQSGRFKVFSTLLPWFEEFRLYHRKDGQVVKLRDDLMAATRYGVMMLREAVVDPAEFKTARRRAGQSDPLGAFR
;
A
#
# COMPACT_ATOMS: atom_id res chain seq x y z
N ALA A 1 -3.24 -6.17 4.51
CA ALA A 1 -1.89 -6.80 4.60
C ALA A 1 -1.03 -6.04 5.59
N TRP A 2 -0.02 -6.69 6.17
CA TRP A 2 0.83 -6.10 7.21
C TRP A 2 2.33 -6.32 6.88
N PRO A 3 3.24 -5.44 7.33
CA PRO A 3 4.65 -5.50 6.98
C PRO A 3 5.35 -6.70 7.63
N ARG A 4 6.45 -7.18 7.04
CA ARG A 4 7.17 -8.39 7.53
C ARG A 4 7.60 -8.29 9.00
N ASP A 5 7.98 -7.10 9.45
CA ASP A 5 8.38 -6.82 10.82
C ASP A 5 7.22 -6.85 11.82
N GLY A 6 5.96 -6.76 11.37
CA GLY A 6 4.78 -6.96 12.21
C GLY A 6 4.66 -8.36 12.82
N ARG A 7 5.50 -9.32 12.40
CA ARG A 7 5.65 -10.66 12.99
C ARG A 7 6.58 -10.66 14.21
N ARG A 8 7.42 -9.64 14.37
CA ARG A 8 8.42 -9.59 15.44
C ARG A 8 7.73 -9.31 16.77
N GLU A 9 8.11 -10.07 17.79
CA GLU A 9 7.78 -9.80 19.18
C GLU A 9 8.78 -8.75 19.67
N THR A 10 8.45 -7.47 19.51
CA THR A 10 9.28 -6.35 19.95
C THR A 10 8.86 -5.88 21.34
N LEU A 11 9.77 -5.18 22.04
CA LEU A 11 9.46 -4.49 23.29
C LEU A 11 8.37 -3.43 23.09
N GLU A 12 8.37 -2.76 21.93
CA GLU A 12 7.34 -1.81 21.50
C GLU A 12 5.97 -2.50 21.35
N GLY A 13 5.96 -3.78 21.01
CA GLY A 13 4.77 -4.63 20.98
C GLY A 13 4.48 -5.37 22.29
N ALA A 14 5.09 -4.99 23.42
CA ALA A 14 4.95 -5.68 24.70
C ALA A 14 5.18 -7.21 24.63
N GLY A 15 6.04 -7.67 23.71
CA GLY A 15 6.32 -9.10 23.49
C GLY A 15 5.26 -9.84 22.65
N VAL A 16 4.24 -9.14 22.13
CA VAL A 16 3.24 -9.69 21.21
C VAL A 16 3.43 -9.08 19.83
N ALA A 17 3.50 -9.91 18.80
CA ALA A 17 3.59 -9.44 17.41
C ALA A 17 2.46 -8.45 17.08
N LEU A 18 2.80 -7.28 16.51
CA LEU A 18 1.85 -6.21 16.19
C LEU A 18 0.64 -6.72 15.40
N ALA A 19 0.85 -7.62 14.44
CA ALA A 19 -0.25 -8.19 13.67
C ALA A 19 -1.31 -8.88 14.54
N ARG A 20 -0.89 -9.56 15.62
CA ARG A 20 -1.79 -10.20 16.58
C ARG A 20 -2.53 -9.17 17.43
N GLN A 21 -1.87 -8.06 17.80
CA GLN A 21 -2.51 -6.98 18.55
C GLN A 21 -3.64 -6.34 17.73
N TYR A 22 -3.37 -5.99 16.47
CA TYR A 22 -4.40 -5.45 15.58
C TYR A 22 -5.55 -6.45 15.37
N ALA A 23 -5.26 -7.75 15.22
CA ALA A 23 -6.29 -8.78 15.14
C ALA A 23 -7.14 -8.86 16.43
N ALA A 24 -6.52 -8.77 17.60
CA ALA A 24 -7.21 -8.74 18.89
C ALA A 24 -8.12 -7.51 19.05
N HIS A 25 -7.79 -6.40 18.36
CA HIS A 25 -8.64 -5.21 18.25
C HIS A 25 -9.71 -5.28 17.15
N GLY A 26 -9.92 -6.46 16.55
CA GLY A 26 -11.01 -6.69 15.59
C GLY A 26 -10.68 -6.32 14.15
N LEU A 27 -9.42 -6.01 13.81
CA LEU A 27 -9.04 -5.83 12.41
C LEU A 27 -8.98 -7.20 11.71
N ASN A 28 -9.47 -7.24 10.47
CA ASN A 28 -9.36 -8.42 9.62
C ASN A 28 -7.93 -8.57 9.07
N MET A 29 -7.05 -9.13 9.89
CA MET A 29 -5.64 -9.31 9.57
C MET A 29 -5.46 -10.52 8.65
N LEU A 30 -4.73 -10.34 7.54
CA LEU A 30 -4.31 -11.46 6.70
C LEU A 30 -3.42 -12.43 7.48
N SER A 31 -3.48 -13.71 7.12
CA SER A 31 -2.70 -14.77 7.77
C SER A 31 -1.18 -14.61 7.57
N SER A 32 -0.77 -14.01 6.45
CA SER A 32 0.63 -13.76 6.11
C SER A 32 0.95 -12.26 5.97
N HIS A 33 2.21 -11.89 6.18
CA HIS A 33 2.71 -10.55 5.87
C HIS A 33 2.65 -10.29 4.35
N ALA A 34 2.83 -9.03 3.96
CA ALA A 34 2.83 -8.62 2.57
C ALA A 34 4.00 -9.24 1.79
N GLN A 35 3.66 -10.03 0.77
CA GLN A 35 4.60 -10.74 -0.11
C GLN A 35 3.99 -10.93 -1.49
N PHE A 36 4.81 -11.13 -2.52
CA PHE A 36 4.33 -11.53 -3.84
C PHE A 36 3.78 -12.96 -3.83
N ALA A 37 3.15 -13.37 -4.95
CA ALA A 37 2.58 -14.70 -5.08
C ALA A 37 3.63 -15.82 -4.95
N ASP A 38 4.89 -15.54 -5.33
CA ASP A 38 6.04 -16.43 -5.17
C ASP A 38 6.66 -16.39 -3.75
N GLY A 39 6.09 -15.60 -2.84
CA GLY A 39 6.59 -15.41 -1.47
C GLY A 39 7.71 -14.39 -1.31
N SER A 40 8.19 -13.78 -2.41
CA SER A 40 9.23 -12.74 -2.35
C SER A 40 8.72 -11.43 -1.73
N VAL A 41 9.64 -10.60 -1.21
CA VAL A 41 9.32 -9.35 -0.49
C VAL A 41 10.10 -8.15 -1.01
N SER A 42 10.37 -8.12 -2.32
CA SER A 42 11.18 -7.07 -2.94
C SER A 42 10.48 -5.71 -2.88
N VAL A 43 11.13 -4.73 -2.25
CA VAL A 43 10.68 -3.33 -2.22
C VAL A 43 10.66 -2.75 -3.64
N GLU A 44 11.72 -3.00 -4.40
CA GLU A 44 11.89 -2.50 -5.77
C GLU A 44 10.81 -3.03 -6.70
N ALA A 45 10.52 -4.33 -6.64
CA ALA A 45 9.45 -4.92 -7.45
C ALA A 45 8.08 -4.30 -7.10
N GLY A 46 7.82 -4.05 -5.82
CA GLY A 46 6.57 -3.43 -5.39
C GLY A 46 6.42 -1.99 -5.89
N LEU A 47 7.52 -1.24 -5.90
CA LEU A 47 7.54 0.12 -6.45
C LEU A 47 7.36 0.14 -7.96
N MET A 48 7.98 -0.80 -8.68
CA MET A 48 7.79 -0.93 -10.13
C MET A 48 6.34 -1.28 -10.48
N GLU A 49 5.70 -2.19 -9.74
CA GLU A 49 4.29 -2.51 -9.95
C GLU A 49 3.37 -1.31 -9.65
N MET A 50 3.63 -0.57 -8.57
CA MET A 50 2.90 0.67 -8.27
C MET A 50 3.03 1.69 -9.39
N LEU A 51 4.25 1.94 -9.86
CA LEU A 51 4.52 2.90 -10.93
C LEU A 51 3.83 2.49 -12.23
N ASP A 52 3.90 1.22 -12.62
CA ASP A 52 3.25 0.70 -13.82
C ASP A 52 1.72 0.89 -13.77
N ARG A 53 1.10 0.66 -12.60
CA ARG A 53 -0.32 0.93 -12.39
C ARG A 53 -0.65 2.42 -12.44
N MET A 54 0.22 3.29 -11.94
CA MET A 54 0.04 4.74 -12.04
C MET A 54 0.11 5.20 -13.49
N GLN A 55 1.14 4.79 -14.24
CA GLN A 55 1.34 5.15 -15.65
C GLN A 55 0.21 4.66 -16.56
N SER A 56 -0.28 3.44 -16.31
CA SER A 56 -1.43 2.87 -17.03
C SER A 56 -2.79 3.40 -16.56
N GLY A 57 -2.83 4.26 -15.55
CA GLY A 57 -4.07 4.81 -15.00
C GLY A 57 -4.93 3.81 -14.22
N ARG A 58 -4.38 2.67 -13.81
CA ARG A 58 -5.04 1.65 -12.97
C ARG A 58 -4.90 1.93 -11.48
N PHE A 59 -4.00 2.82 -11.09
CA PHE A 59 -3.85 3.30 -9.71
C PHE A 59 -4.36 4.74 -9.61
N LYS A 60 -5.30 4.97 -8.71
CA LYS A 60 -5.93 6.28 -8.47
C LYS A 60 -5.98 6.55 -6.97
N VAL A 61 -5.83 7.81 -6.61
CA VAL A 61 -5.89 8.29 -5.22
C VAL A 61 -6.96 9.35 -5.15
N PHE A 62 -7.83 9.27 -4.14
CA PHE A 62 -8.82 10.31 -3.88
C PHE A 62 -8.12 11.64 -3.59
N SER A 63 -8.60 12.72 -4.21
CA SER A 63 -8.00 14.06 -4.09
C SER A 63 -7.97 14.61 -2.66
N THR A 64 -8.80 14.08 -1.77
CA THR A 64 -8.90 14.48 -0.36
C THR A 64 -7.81 13.86 0.53
N LEU A 65 -7.05 12.88 0.04
CA LEU A 65 -5.97 12.22 0.80
C LEU A 65 -4.67 13.03 0.76
N LEU A 66 -4.71 14.26 1.27
CA LEU A 66 -3.56 15.18 1.26
C LEU A 66 -2.28 14.59 1.86
N PRO A 67 -2.30 13.87 3.01
CA PRO A 67 -1.10 13.27 3.57
C PRO A 67 -0.40 12.28 2.62
N TRP A 68 -1.17 11.55 1.80
CA TRP A 68 -0.60 10.64 0.81
C TRP A 68 0.19 11.40 -0.25
N PHE A 69 -0.34 12.53 -0.73
CA PHE A 69 0.33 13.37 -1.71
C PHE A 69 1.56 14.08 -1.14
N GLU A 70 1.55 14.44 0.15
CA GLU A 70 2.72 15.00 0.83
C GLU A 70 3.88 13.99 0.86
N GLU A 71 3.62 12.75 1.28
CA GLU A 71 4.62 11.69 1.24
C GLU A 71 5.09 11.41 -0.19
N PHE A 72 4.16 11.29 -1.14
CA PHE A 72 4.49 11.00 -2.54
C PHE A 72 5.43 12.05 -3.14
N ARG A 73 5.24 13.34 -2.85
CA ARG A 73 6.11 14.43 -3.34
C ARG A 73 7.53 14.38 -2.76
N LEU A 74 7.66 13.88 -1.54
CA LEU A 74 8.94 13.77 -0.85
C LEU A 74 9.62 12.42 -1.11
N TYR A 75 8.90 11.45 -1.67
CA TYR A 75 9.41 10.11 -1.92
C TYR A 75 10.42 10.11 -3.06
N HIS A 76 11.69 9.85 -2.73
CA HIS A 76 12.79 9.95 -3.68
C HIS A 76 13.86 8.89 -3.43
N ARG A 77 14.82 8.83 -4.36
CA ARG A 77 16.02 8.00 -4.23
C ARG A 77 17.25 8.86 -3.98
N LYS A 78 18.17 8.31 -3.19
CA LYS A 78 19.52 8.80 -2.99
C LYS A 78 20.47 7.63 -3.16
N ASP A 79 21.52 7.79 -3.98
CA ASP A 79 22.51 6.74 -4.25
C ASP A 79 21.87 5.41 -4.71
N GLY A 80 20.83 5.52 -5.55
CA GLY A 80 20.08 4.38 -6.09
C GLY A 80 19.07 3.75 -5.11
N GLN A 81 19.13 4.10 -3.83
CA GLN A 81 18.27 3.54 -2.79
C GLN A 81 17.11 4.47 -2.46
N VAL A 82 15.97 3.88 -2.14
CA VAL A 82 14.81 4.60 -1.63
C VAL A 82 15.13 5.20 -0.27
N VAL A 83 14.86 6.50 -0.10
CA VAL A 83 14.99 7.17 1.20
C VAL A 83 13.76 6.84 2.05
N LYS A 84 13.96 6.07 3.13
CA LYS A 84 12.91 5.65 4.07
C LYS A 84 12.64 6.71 5.11
N LEU A 85 12.15 7.87 4.67
CA LEU A 85 11.81 9.00 5.55
C LEU A 85 10.39 9.46 5.25
N ARG A 86 9.50 9.36 6.25
CA ARG A 86 8.08 9.70 6.13
C ARG A 86 7.43 9.00 4.93
N ASP A 87 7.60 7.68 4.85
CA ASP A 87 7.11 6.83 3.76
C ASP A 87 6.05 5.83 4.22
N ASP A 88 5.38 6.09 5.34
CA ASP A 88 4.42 5.18 5.95
C ASP A 88 3.24 4.87 5.01
N LEU A 89 2.64 5.90 4.41
CA LEU A 89 1.57 5.76 3.43
C LEU A 89 2.08 5.17 2.12
N MET A 90 3.30 5.50 1.69
CA MET A 90 3.92 4.87 0.52
C MET A 90 4.14 3.37 0.72
N ALA A 91 4.65 2.97 1.89
CA ALA A 91 4.87 1.58 2.26
C ALA A 91 3.55 0.83 2.41
N ALA A 92 2.55 1.39 3.10
CA ALA A 92 1.22 0.81 3.24
C ALA A 92 0.54 0.63 1.88
N THR A 93 0.62 1.64 1.01
CA THR A 93 0.11 1.56 -0.37
C THR A 93 0.78 0.44 -1.14
N ARG A 94 2.12 0.32 -1.05
CA ARG A 94 2.89 -0.75 -1.69
C ARG A 94 2.43 -2.12 -1.22
N TYR A 95 2.24 -2.32 0.08
CA TYR A 95 1.74 -3.59 0.61
C TYR A 95 0.33 -3.91 0.12
N GLY A 96 -0.54 -2.91 0.01
CA GLY A 96 -1.86 -3.05 -0.60
C GLY A 96 -1.77 -3.54 -2.04
N VAL A 97 -0.92 -2.89 -2.86
CA VAL A 97 -0.70 -3.27 -4.27
C VAL A 97 -0.12 -4.69 -4.38
N MET A 98 0.92 -5.01 -3.61
CA MET A 98 1.55 -6.35 -3.59
C MET A 98 0.56 -7.48 -3.23
N MET A 99 -0.46 -7.17 -2.44
CA MET A 99 -1.43 -8.13 -1.91
C MET A 99 -2.82 -8.00 -2.54
N LEU A 100 -2.94 -7.40 -3.73
CA LEU A 100 -4.22 -7.25 -4.43
C LEU A 100 -4.95 -8.57 -4.69
N ARG A 101 -4.23 -9.69 -4.76
CA ARG A 101 -4.81 -11.04 -4.89
C ARG A 101 -5.70 -11.44 -3.70
N GLU A 102 -5.50 -10.83 -2.53
CA GLU A 102 -6.29 -11.06 -1.32
C GLU A 102 -7.45 -10.05 -1.18
N ALA A 103 -7.60 -9.12 -2.14
CA ALA A 103 -8.66 -8.13 -2.08
C ALA A 103 -10.01 -8.77 -2.40
N VAL A 104 -10.97 -8.56 -1.50
CA VAL A 104 -12.36 -8.97 -1.70
C VAL A 104 -13.15 -7.76 -2.16
N VAL A 105 -13.92 -7.91 -3.24
CA VAL A 105 -14.79 -6.87 -3.80
C VAL A 105 -16.19 -7.46 -3.92
N ASP A 106 -17.21 -6.74 -3.44
CA ASP A 106 -18.60 -7.09 -3.76
C ASP A 106 -18.86 -6.80 -5.25
N PRO A 107 -19.14 -7.82 -6.08
CA PRO A 107 -19.39 -7.61 -7.51
C PRO A 107 -20.60 -6.71 -7.80
N ALA A 108 -21.60 -6.66 -6.92
CA ALA A 108 -22.78 -5.83 -7.07
C ALA A 108 -22.46 -4.35 -6.79
N GLU A 109 -21.67 -4.08 -5.76
CA GLU A 109 -21.20 -2.73 -5.42
C GLU A 109 -20.30 -2.17 -6.52
N PHE A 110 -19.36 -2.98 -7.03
CA PHE A 110 -18.42 -2.58 -8.08
C PHE A 110 -19.12 -2.18 -9.39
N LYS A 111 -20.18 -2.90 -9.78
CA LYS A 111 -20.98 -2.55 -10.97
C LYS A 111 -21.69 -1.20 -10.81
N THR A 112 -22.16 -0.90 -9.60
CA THR A 112 -22.89 0.33 -9.28
C THR A 112 -21.97 1.56 -9.27
N ALA A 113 -20.73 1.41 -8.82
CA ALA A 113 -19.73 2.48 -8.72
C ALA A 113 -19.15 2.99 -10.06
N ARG A 114 -19.41 2.31 -11.19
CA ARG A 114 -18.91 2.74 -12.53
C ARG A 114 -19.53 4.03 -13.07
N ARG A 115 -20.43 4.71 -12.35
CA ARG A 115 -20.90 6.06 -12.74
C ARG A 115 -19.76 7.06 -12.59
N ARG A 116 -19.39 7.71 -13.70
CA ARG A 116 -18.24 8.63 -13.82
C ARG A 116 -18.36 9.81 -12.84
N ALA A 117 -17.69 9.72 -11.71
CA ALA A 117 -17.24 10.89 -10.96
C ALA A 117 -15.83 11.26 -11.45
N GLY A 118 -15.52 12.56 -11.55
CA GLY A 118 -14.21 13.06 -11.97
C GLY A 118 -13.11 12.54 -11.05
N GLN A 119 -12.27 11.64 -11.56
CA GLN A 119 -11.15 11.04 -10.82
C GLN A 119 -9.85 11.77 -11.17
N SER A 120 -9.06 12.11 -10.16
CA SER A 120 -7.75 12.75 -10.31
C SER A 120 -6.70 11.75 -10.81
N ASP A 121 -5.94 12.15 -11.83
CA ASP A 121 -4.74 11.45 -12.32
C ASP A 121 -3.52 11.88 -11.50
N PRO A 122 -2.88 11.01 -10.69
CA PRO A 122 -1.76 11.41 -9.84
C PRO A 122 -0.52 11.87 -10.64
N LEU A 123 -0.43 11.50 -11.93
CA LEU A 123 0.62 11.97 -12.82
C LEU A 123 0.22 13.21 -13.65
N GLY A 124 -1.03 13.66 -13.55
CA GLY A 124 -1.55 14.75 -14.38
C GLY A 124 -0.85 16.10 -14.15
N ALA A 125 -0.26 16.31 -12.98
CA ALA A 125 0.51 17.52 -12.68
C ALA A 125 1.93 17.54 -13.28
N PHE A 126 2.36 16.43 -13.90
CA PHE A 126 3.73 16.24 -14.40
C PHE A 126 3.81 15.96 -15.91
N ARG A 127 2.68 16.04 -16.63
CA ARG A 127 2.63 16.06 -18.10
C ARG A 127 2.42 17.48 -18.58
#